data_AF-A0A2M6X832-F1
#
_entry.id   AF-A0A2M6X832-F1
#
_cell.length_a   1.000
_cell.length_b   1.000
_cell.length_c   1.000
_cell.angle_alpha   90.00
_cell.angle_beta   90.00
_cell.angle_gamma   90.00
#
_symmetry.space_group_name_H-M   'P 1'
#
loop_
_entity.id
_entity.type
_entity.pdbx_description
1 polymer ?
#
loop_
_entity_poly.entity_id
_entity_poly.type
_entity_poly.pdbx_seq_one_letter_code
_entity_poly.pdbx_strand_id
1 'polypeptide(L)'
;MNGKKTYPQNIIDALQLLDAHCKAFYDIHPIAHKYSHPIPNDTRAWSQILASVLSGIKGLAQKKGADLSDGSDVKGANCWEAIDTPRFNGVLPSGRKSETSKKELNVTALDDIPRIYFVLWDDEPVTNNKRCRVWCVRTAKDKVFRSVSAKWYELRVSGEIKSDNFQLHPPRHQNSNVIRNTCGNIEMPLLFSATKKNSHFSCDHYNPDVIENGLCQLVQAENKRPKK
;
A
#
# COMPACT_ATOMS: atom_id res chain seq x y z
N MET A 1 6.53 36.59 -1.95
CA MET A 1 5.76 36.31 -0.71
C MET A 1 5.28 34.87 -0.78
N ASN A 2 5.92 33.96 -0.03
CA ASN A 2 5.52 32.55 0.00
C ASN A 2 4.26 32.43 0.86
N GLY A 3 3.10 32.27 0.23
CA GLY A 3 1.87 31.91 0.94
C GLY A 3 2.10 30.61 1.71
N LYS A 4 1.96 30.63 3.04
CA LYS A 4 1.98 29.40 3.83
C LYS A 4 0.84 28.51 3.33
N LYS A 5 1.20 27.38 2.74
CA LYS A 5 0.23 26.37 2.30
C LYS A 5 -0.47 25.85 3.55
N THR A 6 -1.74 26.18 3.73
CA THR A 6 -2.56 25.66 4.84
C THR A 6 -3.11 24.31 4.44
N TYR A 7 -2.71 23.26 5.16
CA TYR A 7 -3.21 21.91 4.94
C TYR A 7 -4.45 21.65 5.80
N PRO A 8 -5.40 20.81 5.33
CA PRO A 8 -6.42 20.23 6.19
C PRO A 8 -5.81 19.48 7.38
N GLN A 9 -6.53 19.39 8.51
CA GLN A 9 -5.99 18.82 9.76
C GLN A 9 -5.48 17.38 9.58
N ASN A 10 -6.20 16.54 8.85
CA ASN A 10 -5.77 15.16 8.59
C ASN A 10 -4.45 15.08 7.83
N ILE A 11 -4.13 16.06 6.98
CA ILE A 11 -2.83 16.13 6.30
C ILE A 11 -1.74 16.58 7.26
N ILE A 12 -2.03 17.51 8.17
CA ILE A 12 -1.09 17.89 9.23
C ILE A 12 -0.75 16.66 10.10
N ASP A 13 -1.77 15.94 10.55
CA ASP A 13 -1.62 14.73 11.37
C ASP A 13 -0.84 13.64 10.60
N ALA A 14 -1.12 13.47 9.30
CA ALA A 14 -0.40 12.53 8.46
C ALA A 14 1.09 12.88 8.40
N LEU A 15 1.44 14.13 8.11
CA LEU A 15 2.84 14.57 8.03
C LEU A 15 3.57 14.40 9.37
N GLN A 16 2.92 14.71 10.50
CA GLN A 16 3.47 14.46 11.84
C GLN A 16 3.74 12.97 12.07
N LEU A 17 2.82 12.10 11.65
CA LEU A 17 3.00 10.65 11.74
C LEU A 17 4.19 10.17 10.88
N LEU A 18 4.36 10.70 9.66
CA LEU A 18 5.49 10.35 8.79
C LEU A 18 6.83 10.77 9.42
N ASP A 19 6.89 11.96 10.00
CA ASP A 19 8.07 12.45 10.72
C ASP A 19 8.40 11.54 11.92
N ALA A 20 7.39 11.17 12.70
CA ALA A 20 7.54 10.28 13.85
C ALA A 20 8.03 8.88 13.45
N HIS A 21 7.44 8.28 12.42
CA HIS A 21 7.85 6.96 11.93
C HIS A 21 9.29 6.98 11.41
N CYS A 22 9.62 7.97 10.57
CA CYS A 22 10.97 8.12 10.03
C CYS A 22 12.00 8.35 11.16
N LYS A 23 11.67 9.19 12.15
CA LYS A 23 12.52 9.38 13.32
C LYS A 23 12.73 8.08 14.09
N ALA A 24 11.66 7.36 14.43
CA ALA A 24 11.75 6.08 15.15
C ALA A 24 12.62 5.06 14.40
N PHE A 25 12.48 4.98 13.07
CA PHE A 25 13.27 4.09 12.23
C PHE A 25 14.77 4.41 12.29
N TYR A 26 15.14 5.69 12.20
CA TYR A 26 16.55 6.12 12.16
C TYR A 26 17.19 6.33 13.54
N ASP A 27 16.41 6.54 14.60
CA ASP A 27 16.95 6.64 15.97
C ASP A 27 17.52 5.31 16.45
N ILE A 28 16.84 4.20 16.14
CA ILE A 28 17.27 2.85 16.55
C ILE A 28 18.33 2.26 15.59
N HIS A 29 18.44 2.83 14.37
CA HIS A 29 19.35 2.34 13.33
C HIS A 29 20.78 2.10 13.82
N PRO A 30 21.47 3.03 14.52
CA PRO A 30 22.85 2.80 14.98
C PRO A 30 22.99 1.59 15.90
N ILE A 31 22.00 1.35 16.76
CA ILE A 31 21.98 0.21 17.68
C ILE A 31 21.71 -1.08 16.89
N ALA A 32 20.68 -1.08 16.03
CA ALA A 32 20.33 -2.25 15.21
C ALA A 32 21.53 -2.70 14.35
N HIS A 33 22.20 -1.77 13.68
CA HIS A 33 23.40 -2.04 12.89
C HIS A 33 24.58 -2.52 13.73
N LYS A 34 24.86 -1.88 14.88
CA LYS A 34 25.94 -2.29 15.79
C LYS A 34 25.84 -3.77 16.18
N TYR A 35 24.63 -4.30 16.29
CA TYR A 35 24.36 -5.69 16.65
C TYR A 35 23.88 -6.56 15.47
N SER A 36 24.04 -6.10 14.23
CA SER A 36 23.70 -6.85 13.01
C SER A 36 22.25 -7.33 12.95
N HIS A 37 21.32 -6.55 13.49
CA HIS A 37 19.89 -6.84 13.42
C HIS A 37 19.19 -5.97 12.36
N PRO A 38 18.12 -6.48 11.71
CA PRO A 38 17.22 -5.64 10.95
C PRO A 38 16.66 -4.52 11.83
N ILE A 39 16.42 -3.36 11.23
CA ILE A 39 15.81 -2.23 11.93
C ILE A 39 14.39 -2.64 12.35
N PRO A 40 14.07 -2.61 13.65
CA PRO A 40 12.75 -3.01 14.13
C PRO A 40 11.71 -2.01 13.59
N ASN A 41 10.74 -2.53 12.84
CA ASN A 41 9.74 -1.68 12.20
C ASN A 41 8.42 -2.42 12.00
N ASP A 42 7.39 -2.02 12.76
CA ASP A 42 6.02 -2.48 12.54
C ASP A 42 5.35 -1.64 11.43
N THR A 43 5.78 -1.88 10.19
CA THR A 43 5.24 -1.21 9.01
C THR A 43 3.72 -1.29 8.96
N ARG A 44 3.14 -2.41 9.43
CA ARG A 44 1.69 -2.63 9.42
C ARG A 44 0.99 -1.62 10.31
N ALA A 45 1.40 -1.48 11.57
CA ALA A 45 0.76 -0.56 12.50
C ALA A 45 0.87 0.91 12.03
N TRP A 46 2.04 1.35 11.57
CA TRP A 46 2.23 2.69 11.02
C TRP A 46 1.33 2.96 9.81
N SER A 47 1.24 2.00 8.89
CA SER A 47 0.38 2.10 7.71
C SER A 47 -1.11 2.13 8.06
N GLN A 48 -1.56 1.36 9.06
CA GLN A 48 -2.96 1.37 9.53
C GLN A 48 -3.36 2.72 10.12
N ILE A 49 -2.50 3.31 10.94
CA ILE A 49 -2.73 4.65 11.50
C ILE A 49 -2.76 5.69 10.37
N LEU A 50 -1.82 5.63 9.43
CA LEU A 50 -1.78 6.55 8.29
C LEU A 50 -3.05 6.46 7.43
N ALA A 51 -3.50 5.24 7.11
CA ALA A 51 -4.74 5.02 6.38
C ALA A 51 -5.95 5.58 7.14
N SER A 52 -6.00 5.40 8.47
CA SER A 52 -7.05 5.95 9.31
C SER A 52 -7.08 7.48 9.29
N VAL A 53 -5.91 8.10 9.42
CA VAL A 53 -5.77 9.57 9.37
C VAL A 53 -6.22 10.11 8.01
N LEU A 54 -5.78 9.52 6.90
CA LEU A 54 -6.09 10.01 5.56
C LEU A 54 -7.56 9.80 5.15
N SER A 55 -8.19 8.72 5.62
CA SER A 55 -9.57 8.36 5.27
C SER A 55 -10.62 8.84 6.27
N GLY A 56 -10.22 9.15 7.50
CA GLY A 56 -11.15 9.40 8.62
C GLY A 56 -11.79 8.13 9.20
N ILE A 57 -11.50 6.95 8.65
CA ILE A 57 -12.01 5.68 9.16
C ILE A 57 -11.16 5.24 10.35
N LYS A 58 -11.79 4.90 11.46
CA LYS A 58 -11.06 4.52 12.69
C LYS A 58 -10.52 3.09 12.59
N GLY A 59 -9.50 2.78 13.38
CA GLY A 59 -9.12 1.39 13.66
C GLY A 59 -10.11 0.69 14.59
N LEU A 60 -9.88 -0.59 14.88
CA LEU A 60 -10.72 -1.42 15.77
C LEU A 60 -10.38 -1.30 17.27
N ALA A 61 -9.47 -0.41 17.65
CA ALA A 61 -8.80 -0.44 18.96
C ALA A 61 -8.18 -1.82 19.23
N GLN A 62 -8.29 -2.38 20.44
CA GLN A 62 -7.69 -3.67 20.81
C GLN A 62 -8.53 -4.90 20.42
N LYS A 63 -9.43 -4.76 19.44
CA LYS A 63 -10.29 -5.86 18.96
C LYS A 63 -9.65 -6.56 17.75
N LYS A 64 -9.87 -7.87 17.64
CA LYS A 64 -9.49 -8.65 16.44
C LYS A 64 -10.47 -8.35 15.30
N GLY A 65 -9.99 -8.27 14.07
CA GLY A 65 -10.83 -8.09 12.88
C GLY A 65 -10.04 -7.55 11.69
N ALA A 66 -10.74 -6.86 10.79
CA ALA A 66 -10.15 -6.09 9.70
C ALA A 66 -9.22 -4.99 10.23
N ASP A 67 -8.46 -4.36 9.34
CA ASP A 67 -7.53 -3.31 9.74
C ASP A 67 -8.26 -2.02 10.17
N LEU A 68 -9.38 -1.69 9.49
CA LEU A 68 -10.20 -0.51 9.78
C LEU A 68 -11.65 -0.88 10.15
N SER A 69 -12.36 0.03 10.82
CA SER A 69 -13.68 -0.19 11.41
C SER A 69 -14.81 -0.38 10.39
N ASP A 70 -14.61 0.04 9.14
CA ASP A 70 -15.57 -0.19 8.06
C ASP A 70 -15.38 -1.56 7.36
N GLY A 71 -14.36 -2.33 7.76
CA GLY A 71 -14.00 -3.60 7.12
C GLY A 71 -12.87 -3.48 6.09
N SER A 72 -12.33 -2.28 5.85
CA SER A 72 -11.21 -2.09 4.94
C SER A 72 -9.91 -2.71 5.46
N ASP A 73 -9.09 -3.18 4.53
CA ASP A 73 -7.76 -3.75 4.79
C ASP A 73 -6.66 -2.73 4.47
N VAL A 74 -5.49 -2.87 5.10
CA VAL A 74 -4.31 -2.02 4.88
C VAL A 74 -3.09 -2.90 4.61
N LYS A 75 -2.40 -2.65 3.50
CA LYS A 75 -1.17 -3.35 3.11
C LYS A 75 -0.01 -2.37 3.11
N GLY A 76 0.91 -2.56 4.05
CA GLY A 76 2.13 -1.75 4.17
C GLY A 76 3.34 -2.45 3.56
N ALA A 77 4.22 -1.68 2.92
CA ALA A 77 5.53 -2.13 2.45
C ALA A 77 6.57 -1.03 2.73
N ASN A 78 7.64 -1.36 3.46
CA ASN A 78 8.74 -0.43 3.72
C ASN A 78 10.00 -0.89 3.00
N CYS A 79 10.55 -0.02 2.15
CA CYS A 79 11.74 -0.23 1.34
C CYS A 79 12.99 0.44 1.91
N TRP A 80 12.89 1.21 3.00
CA TRP A 80 14.07 1.78 3.65
C TRP A 80 14.97 0.65 4.16
N GLU A 81 16.18 0.57 3.61
CA GLU A 81 17.19 -0.46 3.91
C GLU A 81 16.71 -1.91 3.75
N ALA A 82 15.67 -2.12 2.95
CA ALA A 82 15.19 -3.46 2.65
C ALA A 82 16.21 -4.19 1.75
N ILE A 83 16.72 -5.32 2.25
CA ILE A 83 17.61 -6.22 1.51
C ILE A 83 16.83 -6.87 0.35
N ASP A 84 15.67 -7.44 0.67
CA ASP A 84 14.76 -8.01 -0.30
C ASP A 84 13.79 -6.98 -0.84
N THR A 85 13.19 -7.28 -2.01
CA THR A 85 12.15 -6.45 -2.61
C THR A 85 10.84 -6.59 -1.84
N PRO A 86 10.40 -5.58 -1.05
CA PRO A 86 9.15 -5.65 -0.31
C PRO A 86 7.97 -5.69 -1.28
N ARG A 87 6.91 -6.38 -0.87
CA ARG A 87 5.69 -6.62 -1.64
C ARG A 87 4.49 -6.31 -0.76
N PHE A 88 3.38 -5.94 -1.36
CA PHE A 88 2.11 -6.04 -0.66
C PHE A 88 1.69 -7.51 -0.67
N ASN A 89 1.81 -8.15 0.49
CA ASN A 89 1.52 -9.57 0.69
C ASN A 89 0.08 -9.77 1.18
N GLY A 90 -0.50 -10.94 0.91
CA GLY A 90 -1.80 -11.35 1.43
C GLY A 90 -2.92 -10.36 1.06
N VAL A 91 -2.83 -9.78 -0.14
CA VAL A 91 -3.80 -8.78 -0.61
C VAL A 91 -5.16 -9.44 -0.80
N LEU A 92 -5.19 -10.62 -1.40
CA LEU A 92 -6.39 -11.42 -1.55
C LEU A 92 -6.49 -12.44 -0.42
N PRO A 93 -7.70 -12.67 0.12
CA PRO A 93 -7.93 -13.75 1.06
C PRO A 93 -7.72 -15.10 0.36
N SER A 94 -6.88 -15.93 0.98
CA SER A 94 -6.60 -17.29 0.59
C SER A 94 -6.46 -18.12 1.87
N GLY A 95 -7.35 -19.09 2.09
CA GLY A 95 -7.28 -19.98 3.25
C GLY A 95 -7.38 -19.32 4.63
N ARG A 96 -8.08 -18.18 4.80
CA ARG A 96 -8.36 -17.63 6.15
C ARG A 96 -9.18 -18.65 6.98
N LYS A 97 -9.25 -18.48 8.31
CA LYS A 97 -10.09 -19.27 9.24
C LYS A 97 -11.25 -18.45 9.84
N SER A 98 -11.56 -17.28 9.27
CA SER A 98 -12.66 -16.40 9.73
C SER A 98 -14.00 -16.81 9.12
N GLU A 99 -15.15 -16.30 9.56
CA GLU A 99 -16.43 -16.67 8.92
C GLU A 99 -16.49 -16.35 7.41
N THR A 100 -15.71 -15.36 6.97
CA THR A 100 -15.44 -15.02 5.56
C THR A 100 -14.75 -16.15 4.77
N SER A 101 -14.08 -17.09 5.43
CA SER A 101 -13.37 -18.19 4.79
C SER A 101 -14.23 -19.44 4.53
N LYS A 102 -15.52 -19.37 4.84
CA LYS A 102 -16.51 -20.33 4.33
C LYS A 102 -16.90 -20.04 2.87
N LYS A 103 -16.52 -18.88 2.33
CA LYS A 103 -16.76 -18.51 0.94
C LYS A 103 -15.74 -19.18 0.03
N GLU A 104 -16.19 -19.48 -1.19
CA GLU A 104 -15.32 -19.97 -2.26
C GLU A 104 -14.13 -19.02 -2.46
N LEU A 105 -12.95 -19.61 -2.73
CA LEU A 105 -11.73 -18.87 -3.07
C LEU A 105 -11.85 -18.29 -4.49
N ASN A 106 -12.69 -17.27 -4.62
CA ASN A 106 -12.97 -16.58 -5.86
C ASN A 106 -13.10 -15.06 -5.62
N VAL A 107 -13.33 -14.31 -6.70
CA VAL A 107 -13.37 -12.84 -6.66
C VAL A 107 -14.48 -12.27 -5.75
N THR A 108 -15.52 -13.03 -5.40
CA THR A 108 -16.59 -12.58 -4.48
C THR A 108 -16.10 -12.37 -3.05
N ALA A 109 -14.95 -12.94 -2.69
CA ALA A 109 -14.32 -12.66 -1.39
C ALA A 109 -13.93 -11.19 -1.23
N LEU A 110 -13.88 -10.42 -2.31
CA LEU A 110 -13.64 -8.97 -2.32
C LEU A 110 -14.89 -8.14 -2.04
N ASP A 111 -16.08 -8.73 -2.02
CA ASP A 111 -17.34 -8.00 -1.87
C ASP A 111 -17.54 -7.47 -0.44
N ASP A 112 -16.97 -8.16 0.55
CA ASP A 112 -17.03 -7.77 1.96
C ASP A 112 -15.88 -6.84 2.38
N ILE A 113 -14.95 -6.57 1.47
CA ILE A 113 -13.84 -5.64 1.71
C ILE A 113 -14.23 -4.36 0.97
N PRO A 114 -14.55 -3.24 1.66
CA PRO A 114 -14.92 -2.01 0.97
C PRO A 114 -13.74 -1.42 0.20
N ARG A 115 -12.58 -1.35 0.87
CA ARG A 115 -11.36 -0.75 0.35
C ARG A 115 -10.13 -1.53 0.81
N ILE A 116 -9.07 -1.44 0.01
CA ILE A 116 -7.71 -1.77 0.43
C ILE A 116 -6.83 -0.53 0.26
N TYR A 117 -6.19 -0.12 1.35
CA TYR A 117 -5.18 0.94 1.34
C TYR A 117 -3.79 0.33 1.20
N PHE A 118 -3.04 0.78 0.19
CA PHE A 118 -1.66 0.34 -0.06
C PHE A 118 -0.71 1.45 0.34
N VAL A 119 0.18 1.19 1.29
CA VAL A 119 1.09 2.20 1.85
C VAL A 119 2.53 1.78 1.57
N LEU A 120 3.24 2.56 0.76
CA LEU A 120 4.64 2.35 0.44
C LEU A 120 5.51 3.42 1.09
N TRP A 121 6.51 2.97 1.84
CA TRP A 121 7.59 3.79 2.36
C TRP A 121 8.82 3.50 1.50
N ASP A 122 9.29 4.49 0.73
CA ASP A 122 10.43 4.33 -0.17
C ASP A 122 11.26 5.61 -0.25
N ASP A 123 12.17 5.66 -1.23
CA ASP A 123 12.96 6.85 -1.55
C ASP A 123 12.55 7.38 -2.92
N GLU A 124 12.42 8.69 -3.03
CA GLU A 124 12.17 9.35 -4.30
C GLU A 124 13.43 9.21 -5.20
N PRO A 125 13.31 8.71 -6.44
CA PRO A 125 14.46 8.30 -7.24
C PRO A 125 15.41 9.42 -7.69
N VAL A 126 14.94 10.67 -7.76
CA VAL A 126 15.76 11.79 -8.25
C VAL A 126 16.53 12.43 -7.12
N THR A 127 15.88 12.65 -5.99
CA THR A 127 16.40 13.39 -4.83
C THR A 127 16.89 12.47 -3.71
N ASN A 128 16.58 11.17 -3.78
CA ASN A 128 16.82 10.18 -2.73
C ASN A 128 16.21 10.56 -1.36
N ASN A 129 15.22 11.46 -1.37
CA ASN A 129 14.52 11.85 -0.16
C ASN A 129 13.55 10.75 0.26
N LYS A 130 13.39 10.58 1.57
CA LYS A 130 12.40 9.65 2.14
C LYS A 130 11.01 10.05 1.67
N ARG A 131 10.23 9.08 1.22
CA ARG A 131 8.92 9.27 0.62
C ARG A 131 7.92 8.26 1.18
N CYS A 132 6.68 8.71 1.32
CA CYS A 132 5.54 7.85 1.58
C CYS A 132 4.47 8.06 0.50
N ARG A 133 3.88 6.98 0.01
CA ARG A 133 2.79 6.98 -0.96
C ARG A 133 1.67 6.06 -0.50
N VAL A 134 0.44 6.52 -0.69
CA VAL A 134 -0.78 5.78 -0.36
C VAL A 134 -1.70 5.72 -1.56
N TRP A 135 -2.11 4.51 -1.93
CA TRP A 135 -3.17 4.24 -2.91
C TRP A 135 -4.38 3.66 -2.21
N CYS A 136 -5.56 3.83 -2.81
CA CYS A 136 -6.81 3.27 -2.29
C CYS A 136 -7.56 2.56 -3.41
N VAL A 137 -7.84 1.28 -3.23
CA VAL A 137 -8.60 0.46 -4.20
C VAL A 137 -9.95 0.10 -3.61
N ARG A 138 -11.01 0.31 -4.38
CA ARG A 138 -12.40 -0.01 -3.99
C ARG A 138 -12.77 -1.40 -4.47
N THR A 139 -12.45 -2.42 -3.69
CA THR A 139 -12.40 -3.83 -4.13
C THR A 139 -13.73 -4.40 -4.62
N ALA A 140 -14.86 -3.92 -4.12
CA ALA A 140 -16.19 -4.31 -4.61
C ALA A 140 -16.54 -3.69 -5.99
N LYS A 141 -15.99 -2.51 -6.31
CA LYS A 141 -16.38 -1.70 -7.48
C LYS A 141 -15.33 -1.64 -8.59
N ASP A 142 -14.07 -1.92 -8.26
CA ASP A 142 -12.94 -1.79 -9.18
C ASP A 142 -12.84 -2.98 -10.13
N LYS A 143 -13.41 -2.84 -11.33
CA LYS A 143 -13.45 -3.89 -12.35
C LYS A 143 -12.05 -4.37 -12.77
N VAL A 144 -11.08 -3.45 -12.83
CA VAL A 144 -9.71 -3.79 -13.26
C VAL A 144 -9.01 -4.60 -12.18
N PHE A 145 -9.05 -4.13 -10.93
CA PHE A 145 -8.49 -4.87 -9.81
C PHE A 145 -9.14 -6.26 -9.65
N ARG A 146 -10.47 -6.32 -9.78
CA ARG A 146 -11.22 -7.58 -9.73
C ARG A 146 -10.86 -8.53 -10.86
N SER A 147 -10.63 -8.03 -12.07
CA SER A 147 -10.20 -8.86 -13.21
C SER A 147 -8.83 -9.50 -12.97
N VAL A 148 -7.84 -8.72 -12.49
CA VAL A 148 -6.52 -9.25 -12.13
C VAL A 148 -6.61 -10.25 -10.98
N SER A 149 -7.47 -9.98 -10.00
CA SER A 149 -7.72 -10.86 -8.86
C SER A 149 -8.38 -12.18 -9.27
N ALA A 150 -9.41 -12.12 -10.12
CA ALA A 150 -10.11 -13.28 -10.67
C ALA A 150 -9.15 -14.19 -11.44
N LYS A 151 -8.32 -13.61 -12.31
CA LYS A 151 -7.30 -14.36 -13.05
C LYS A 151 -6.33 -15.08 -12.11
N TRP A 152 -5.93 -14.47 -10.99
CA TRP A 152 -5.10 -15.18 -10.02
C TRP A 152 -5.83 -16.35 -9.36
N TYR A 153 -7.10 -16.18 -8.98
CA TYR A 153 -7.91 -17.29 -8.45
C TYR A 153 -8.05 -18.42 -9.47
N GLU A 154 -8.28 -18.12 -10.75
CA GLU A 154 -8.31 -19.11 -11.84
C GLU A 154 -7.00 -19.88 -11.95
N LEU A 155 -5.85 -19.17 -11.97
CA LEU A 155 -4.52 -19.78 -12.03
C LEU A 155 -4.16 -20.58 -10.76
N ARG A 156 -4.75 -20.25 -9.61
CA ARG A 156 -4.66 -21.04 -8.38
C ARG A 156 -5.42 -22.35 -8.50
N VAL A 157 -6.66 -22.28 -9.00
CA VAL A 157 -7.54 -23.45 -9.18
C VAL A 157 -6.97 -24.40 -10.24
N SER A 158 -6.39 -23.87 -11.32
CA SER A 158 -5.73 -24.69 -12.35
C SER A 158 -4.41 -25.33 -11.88
N GLY A 159 -3.85 -24.86 -10.76
CA GLY A 159 -2.57 -25.34 -10.21
C GLY A 159 -1.33 -24.68 -10.82
N GLU A 160 -1.48 -23.75 -11.76
CA GLU A 160 -0.37 -22.96 -12.33
C GLU A 160 0.31 -22.09 -11.28
N ILE A 161 -0.47 -21.50 -10.36
CA ILE A 161 0.05 -20.82 -9.17
C ILE A 161 -0.16 -21.72 -7.96
N LYS A 162 0.95 -22.14 -7.33
CA LYS A 162 0.92 -22.97 -6.13
C LYS A 162 0.85 -22.16 -4.83
N SER A 163 1.40 -20.95 -4.82
CA SER A 163 1.43 -20.09 -3.64
C SER A 163 0.04 -19.57 -3.30
N ASP A 164 -0.33 -19.61 -2.02
CA ASP A 164 -1.54 -18.96 -1.51
C ASP A 164 -1.37 -17.44 -1.34
N ASN A 165 -0.16 -16.90 -1.43
CA ASN A 165 0.08 -15.48 -1.21
C ASN A 165 -0.07 -14.69 -2.51
N PHE A 166 -1.20 -13.98 -2.68
CA PHE A 166 -1.32 -12.98 -3.73
C PHE A 166 -0.42 -11.79 -3.41
N GLN A 167 0.61 -11.59 -4.24
CA GLN A 167 1.61 -10.55 -4.05
C GLN A 167 1.50 -9.46 -5.11
N LEU A 168 1.51 -8.20 -4.68
CA LEU A 168 1.65 -7.06 -5.57
C LEU A 168 3.02 -6.42 -5.38
N HIS A 169 3.65 -6.05 -6.49
CA HIS A 169 4.97 -5.43 -6.51
C HIS A 169 4.83 -3.91 -6.65
N PRO A 170 5.10 -3.13 -5.59
CA PRO A 170 5.02 -1.67 -5.65
C PRO A 170 6.06 -1.05 -6.59
N PRO A 171 5.81 0.17 -7.12
CA PRO A 171 6.75 0.96 -7.92
C PRO A 171 7.84 1.61 -7.05
N ARG A 172 8.57 0.79 -6.28
CA ARG A 172 9.65 1.24 -5.38
C ARG A 172 10.74 1.99 -6.13
N HIS A 173 11.13 3.16 -5.61
CA HIS A 173 12.12 4.05 -6.22
C HIS A 173 11.76 4.42 -7.67
N GLN A 174 10.47 4.54 -7.95
CA GLN A 174 9.96 4.96 -9.26
C GLN A 174 8.87 6.01 -9.06
N ASN A 175 8.82 6.98 -9.96
CA ASN A 175 7.77 8.01 -10.02
C ASN A 175 6.60 7.49 -10.86
N SER A 176 6.00 6.40 -10.40
CA SER A 176 4.91 5.69 -11.07
C SER A 176 3.90 5.19 -10.04
N ASN A 177 2.65 5.05 -10.46
CA ASN A 177 1.58 4.40 -9.69
C ASN A 177 1.27 2.99 -10.21
N VAL A 178 2.13 2.45 -11.08
CA VAL A 178 1.97 1.12 -11.67
C VAL A 178 2.45 0.04 -10.71
N ILE A 179 1.52 -0.78 -10.28
CA ILE A 179 1.72 -1.95 -9.44
C ILE A 179 1.78 -3.17 -10.35
N ARG A 180 2.81 -4.00 -10.15
CA ARG A 180 3.03 -5.18 -11.01
C ARG A 180 2.56 -6.47 -10.34
N ASN A 181 2.01 -7.37 -11.13
CA ASN A 181 1.63 -8.72 -10.73
C ASN A 181 1.69 -9.66 -11.95
N THR A 182 1.90 -10.95 -11.72
CA THR A 182 1.95 -11.97 -12.78
C THR A 182 0.65 -12.07 -13.58
N CYS A 183 -0.48 -11.71 -12.99
CA CYS A 183 -1.80 -11.75 -13.61
C CYS A 183 -2.15 -10.45 -14.35
N GLY A 184 -1.38 -9.37 -14.16
CA GLY A 184 -1.58 -8.10 -14.83
C GLY A 184 -0.98 -6.92 -14.06
N ASN A 185 -0.49 -5.93 -14.78
CA ASN A 185 -0.04 -4.66 -14.20
C ASN A 185 -1.21 -3.67 -14.15
N ILE A 186 -1.34 -2.97 -13.03
CA ILE A 186 -2.42 -2.01 -12.81
C ILE A 186 -1.85 -0.68 -12.35
N GLU A 187 -2.36 0.42 -12.89
CA GLU A 187 -2.13 1.74 -12.33
C GLU A 187 -3.18 1.98 -11.24
N MET A 188 -2.73 2.11 -10.00
CA MET A 188 -3.62 2.35 -8.86
C MET A 188 -3.89 3.85 -8.69
N PRO A 189 -5.10 4.25 -8.28
CA PRO A 189 -5.40 5.65 -8.04
C PRO A 189 -4.68 6.13 -6.76
N LEU A 190 -3.85 7.17 -6.91
CA LEU A 190 -3.04 7.72 -5.84
C LEU A 190 -3.90 8.58 -4.91
N LEU A 191 -3.95 8.23 -3.63
CA LEU A 191 -4.65 9.00 -2.59
C LEU A 191 -3.73 10.09 -2.02
N PHE A 192 -2.48 9.75 -1.73
CA PHE A 192 -1.56 10.64 -1.01
C PHE A 192 -0.10 10.36 -1.36
N SER A 193 0.71 11.41 -1.43
CA SER A 193 2.18 11.33 -1.53
C SER A 193 2.83 12.46 -0.74
N ALA A 194 3.87 12.13 0.02
CA ALA A 194 4.68 13.09 0.74
C ALA A 194 6.16 12.72 0.72
N THR A 195 7.00 13.74 0.65
CA THR A 195 8.46 13.60 0.60
C THR A 195 9.09 14.44 1.71
N LYS A 196 10.10 13.89 2.38
CA LYS A 196 10.87 14.55 3.43
C LYS A 196 11.83 15.57 2.81
N LYS A 197 11.68 16.84 3.17
CA LYS A 197 12.52 17.95 2.74
C LYS A 197 13.00 18.70 3.99
N ASN A 198 14.30 18.98 4.09
CA ASN A 198 14.86 19.84 5.15
C ASN A 198 14.39 19.47 6.57
N SER A 199 14.39 18.17 6.89
CA SER A 199 13.98 17.55 8.16
C SER A 199 12.52 17.14 8.32
N HIS A 200 11.58 17.68 7.53
CA HIS A 200 10.15 17.39 7.68
C HIS A 200 9.50 16.85 6.41
N PHE A 201 8.51 15.98 6.56
CA PHE A 201 7.66 15.61 5.43
C PHE A 201 6.81 16.79 4.96
N SER A 202 6.71 16.91 3.63
CA SER A 202 5.82 17.85 2.96
C SER A 202 4.86 17.09 2.04
N CYS A 203 3.59 17.47 2.04
CA CYS A 203 2.58 16.85 1.17
C CYS A 203 2.79 17.33 -0.27
N ASP A 204 3.11 16.39 -1.16
CA ASP A 204 3.27 16.62 -2.60
C ASP A 204 1.93 16.43 -3.33
N HIS A 205 1.13 15.45 -2.90
CA HIS A 205 -0.17 15.12 -3.50
C HIS A 205 -1.18 14.64 -2.44
N TYR A 206 -2.43 15.07 -2.56
CA TYR A 206 -3.57 14.51 -1.83
C TYR A 206 -4.83 14.63 -2.69
N ASN A 207 -5.52 13.50 -2.92
CA ASN A 207 -6.78 13.44 -3.64
C ASN A 207 -7.80 12.57 -2.89
N PRO A 208 -8.63 13.15 -2.00
CA PRO A 208 -9.63 12.39 -1.24
C PRO A 208 -10.71 11.77 -2.11
N ASP A 209 -10.97 12.30 -3.32
CA ASP A 209 -11.99 11.77 -4.24
C ASP A 209 -11.71 10.31 -4.63
N VAL A 210 -10.44 9.89 -4.61
CA VAL A 210 -10.04 8.50 -4.86
C VAL A 210 -10.74 7.51 -3.93
N ILE A 211 -11.06 7.90 -2.69
CA ILE A 211 -11.74 7.02 -1.72
C ILE A 211 -13.13 6.62 -2.21
N GLU A 212 -13.82 7.52 -2.93
CA GLU A 212 -15.20 7.34 -3.40
C GLU A 212 -15.32 7.08 -4.89
N ASN A 213 -14.35 7.49 -5.70
CA ASN A 213 -14.45 7.45 -7.16
C ASN A 213 -13.21 6.85 -7.84
N GLY A 214 -12.13 6.61 -7.11
CA GLY A 214 -10.91 6.03 -7.65
C GLY A 214 -11.11 4.61 -8.18
N LEU A 215 -10.58 4.35 -9.37
CA LEU A 215 -10.56 3.04 -10.03
C LEU A 215 -9.17 2.80 -10.63
N CYS A 216 -8.70 1.55 -10.57
CA CYS A 216 -7.48 1.13 -11.23
C CYS A 216 -7.64 1.17 -12.75
N GLN A 217 -6.51 1.37 -13.44
CA GLN A 217 -6.44 1.25 -14.90
C GLN A 217 -5.52 0.09 -15.28
N LEU A 218 -5.88 -0.65 -16.34
CA LEU A 218 -5.04 -1.72 -16.84
C LEU A 218 -3.88 -1.10 -17.61
N VAL A 219 -2.65 -1.49 -17.26
CA VAL A 219 -1.47 -1.06 -18.00
C VAL A 219 -1.21 -2.11 -19.07
N GLN A 220 -1.36 -1.74 -20.34
CA GLN A 220 -0.97 -2.62 -21.44
C GLN A 220 0.53 -2.90 -21.34
N ALA A 221 0.91 -4.16 -21.50
CA ALA A 221 2.32 -4.49 -21.63
C ALA A 221 2.84 -3.77 -22.89
N GLU A 222 3.82 -2.87 -22.73
CA GLU A 222 4.56 -2.38 -23.88
C GLU A 222 5.07 -3.60 -24.65
N ASN A 223 4.73 -3.69 -25.93
CA ASN A 223 5.29 -4.70 -26.83
C ASN A 223 6.81 -4.64 -26.69
N LYS A 224 7.39 -5.61 -26.00
CA LYS A 224 8.85 -5.75 -25.92
C LYS A 224 9.33 -5.80 -27.36
N ARG A 225 10.12 -4.80 -27.78
CA ARG A 225 10.85 -4.85 -29.04
C ARG A 225 11.54 -6.21 -29.12
N PRO A 226 11.52 -6.89 -30.29
CA PRO A 226 12.24 -8.14 -30.44
C PRO A 226 13.68 -7.91 -30.02
N LYS A 227 14.19 -8.80 -29.15
CA LYS A 227 15.61 -8.84 -28.83
C LYS A 227 16.36 -8.99 -30.16
N LYS A 228 17.17 -7.99 -30.50
CA LYS A 228 18.21 -8.16 -31.52
C LYS A 228 19.31 -9.05 -30.95
#